data_AF-A0A946CNZ3-F1
#
_entry.id   AF-A0A946CNZ3-F1
#
_cell.length_a   1.000
_cell.length_b   1.000
_cell.length_c   1.000
_cell.angle_alpha   90.00
_cell.angle_beta   90.00
_cell.angle_gamma   90.00
#
_symmetry.space_group_name_H-M   'P 1'
#
loop_
_entity.id
_entity.type
_entity.pdbx_description
1 polymer ?
#
loop_
_entity_poly.entity_id
_entity_poly.type
_entity_poly.pdbx_seq_one_letter_code
_entity_poly.pdbx_strand_id
1 'polypeptide(L)'
;MNSDMHKDRPALIDEFLDTHGWGDAARATLAGDASFRHYDRLVRGDERAVLMDAPPPDEDVRPFVAIARYLSEQGFSAPDIIATDEDAGLLLLEDLGDDTYTRMLATDGDEAALYALAVDVLISLHKCSTRPEGLLPYGNGRLLDEAFLAPVWLFDDIPLSEPVRREYGDAWLELFPHVHATPKVLVLRDYHVDNLIWLAGRNETKACGLLDFQ
;
A
#
# COMPACT_ATOMS: atom_id res chain seq x y z
N MET A 1 -28.16 -14.22 -3.04
CA MET A 1 -27.90 -13.97 -4.47
C MET A 1 -26.52 -13.36 -4.56
N ASN A 2 -25.46 -14.16 -4.74
CA ASN A 2 -24.08 -13.65 -4.91
C ASN A 2 -23.16 -14.65 -5.64
N SER A 3 -23.74 -15.61 -6.35
CA SER A 3 -22.99 -16.71 -7.00
C SER A 3 -22.52 -16.39 -8.43
N ASP A 4 -23.01 -15.30 -9.03
CA ASP A 4 -22.73 -14.97 -10.43
C ASP A 4 -21.62 -13.92 -10.61
N MET A 5 -21.34 -13.09 -9.58
CA MET A 5 -20.35 -12.01 -9.67
C MET A 5 -18.91 -12.52 -9.89
N HIS A 6 -18.60 -13.74 -9.42
CA HIS A 6 -17.27 -14.34 -9.62
C HIS A 6 -17.13 -15.12 -10.94
N LYS A 7 -18.23 -15.52 -11.59
CA LYS A 7 -18.15 -16.37 -12.81
C LYS A 7 -17.70 -15.59 -14.05
N ASP A 8 -17.96 -14.28 -14.07
CA ASP A 8 -17.57 -13.38 -15.17
C ASP A 8 -16.36 -12.49 -14.83
N ARG A 9 -15.63 -12.76 -13.73
CA ARG A 9 -14.48 -11.92 -13.33
C ARG A 9 -13.40 -11.82 -14.43
N PRO A 10 -12.98 -12.93 -15.10
CA PRO A 10 -12.06 -12.83 -16.22
C PRO A 10 -12.60 -11.97 -17.37
N ALA A 11 -13.90 -12.09 -17.70
CA ALA A 11 -14.51 -11.30 -18.77
C ALA A 11 -14.57 -9.80 -18.44
N LEU A 12 -14.84 -9.45 -17.17
CA LEU A 12 -14.79 -8.07 -16.69
C LEU A 12 -13.38 -7.49 -16.78
N ILE A 13 -12.37 -8.27 -16.41
CA ILE A 13 -10.96 -7.85 -16.55
C ILE A 13 -10.61 -7.64 -18.02
N ASP A 14 -10.97 -8.58 -18.89
CA ASP A 14 -10.66 -8.50 -20.32
C ASP A 14 -11.35 -7.28 -20.96
N GLU A 15 -12.64 -7.03 -20.66
CA GLU A 15 -13.35 -5.83 -21.11
C GLU A 15 -12.72 -4.53 -20.59
N PHE A 16 -12.31 -4.51 -19.32
CA PHE A 16 -11.62 -3.37 -18.73
C PHE A 16 -10.28 -3.10 -19.43
N LEU A 17 -9.49 -4.14 -19.70
CA LEU A 17 -8.21 -3.99 -20.41
C LEU A 17 -8.43 -3.58 -21.87
N ASP A 18 -9.37 -4.20 -22.59
CA ASP A 18 -9.73 -3.85 -23.97
C ASP A 18 -10.10 -2.36 -24.09
N THR A 19 -10.97 -1.89 -23.19
CA THR A 19 -11.45 -0.50 -23.15
C THR A 19 -10.31 0.51 -22.97
N HIS A 20 -9.28 0.13 -22.21
CA HIS A 20 -8.12 0.98 -21.93
C HIS A 20 -6.90 0.65 -22.84
N GLY A 21 -7.10 -0.17 -23.87
CA GLY A 21 -6.11 -0.50 -24.91
C GLY A 21 -5.12 -1.59 -24.54
N TRP A 22 -5.23 -2.21 -23.37
CA TRP A 22 -4.34 -3.28 -22.87
C TRP A 22 -4.85 -4.70 -23.15
N GLY A 23 -5.89 -4.84 -23.97
CA GLY A 23 -6.49 -6.13 -24.35
C GLY A 23 -5.51 -7.17 -24.91
N ASP A 24 -4.63 -6.75 -25.82
CA ASP A 24 -3.63 -7.62 -26.45
C ASP A 24 -2.35 -7.80 -25.61
N ALA A 25 -2.30 -7.27 -24.39
CA ALA A 25 -1.10 -7.34 -23.55
C ALA A 25 -0.86 -8.76 -23.03
N ALA A 26 0.40 -9.18 -23.03
CA ALA A 26 0.79 -10.40 -22.33
C ALA A 26 0.66 -10.17 -20.82
N ARG A 27 -0.04 -11.09 -20.13
CA ARG A 27 -0.33 -11.01 -18.70
C ARG A 27 0.48 -12.05 -17.92
N ALA A 28 1.12 -11.62 -16.84
CA ALA A 28 1.86 -12.50 -15.94
C ALA A 28 1.63 -12.09 -14.48
N THR A 29 1.22 -13.03 -13.65
CA THR A 29 0.96 -12.78 -12.23
C THR A 29 2.22 -12.38 -11.49
N LEU A 30 2.16 -11.24 -10.80
CA LEU A 30 3.14 -10.83 -9.81
C LEU A 30 2.89 -11.65 -8.54
N ALA A 31 3.96 -12.00 -7.81
CA ALA A 31 3.82 -12.82 -6.61
C ALA A 31 2.77 -12.20 -5.66
N GLY A 32 1.80 -13.01 -5.23
CA GLY A 32 0.68 -12.54 -4.41
C GLY A 32 1.13 -12.11 -3.01
N ASP A 33 0.53 -11.05 -2.50
CA ASP A 33 0.55 -10.74 -1.07
C ASP A 33 -0.49 -11.63 -0.34
N ALA A 34 -0.57 -11.53 0.99
CA ALA A 34 -1.56 -12.26 1.78
C ALA A 34 -2.97 -11.62 1.74
N SER A 35 -3.22 -10.66 0.85
CA SER A 35 -4.49 -9.94 0.73
C SER A 35 -5.43 -10.59 -0.29
N PHE A 36 -6.62 -10.00 -0.46
CA PHE A 36 -7.56 -10.40 -1.50
C PHE A 36 -7.25 -9.74 -2.86
N ARG A 37 -6.17 -8.94 -2.94
CA ARG A 37 -5.75 -8.27 -4.16
C ARG A 37 -4.86 -9.19 -4.99
N HIS A 38 -5.07 -9.16 -6.29
CA HIS A 38 -4.24 -9.84 -7.26
C HIS A 38 -3.60 -8.83 -8.20
N TYR A 39 -2.32 -9.02 -8.47
CA TYR A 39 -1.55 -8.12 -9.31
C TYR A 39 -1.03 -8.90 -10.51
N ASP A 40 -1.36 -8.43 -11.71
CA ASP A 40 -0.81 -8.99 -12.94
C ASP A 40 0.01 -7.90 -13.65
N ARG A 41 1.26 -8.23 -13.98
CA ARG A 41 2.06 -7.41 -14.89
C ARG A 41 1.57 -7.62 -16.31
N LEU A 42 1.34 -6.50 -17.01
CA LEU A 42 0.96 -6.43 -18.40
C LEU A 42 2.15 -5.95 -19.24
N VAL A 43 2.37 -6.58 -20.38
CA VAL A 43 3.41 -6.18 -21.34
C VAL A 43 2.81 -6.02 -22.73
N ARG A 44 2.95 -4.83 -23.31
CA ARG A 44 2.47 -4.49 -24.66
C ARG A 44 3.59 -3.81 -25.44
N GLY A 45 4.29 -4.57 -26.28
CA GLY A 45 5.51 -4.08 -26.94
C GLY A 45 6.60 -3.77 -25.90
N ASP A 46 7.07 -2.52 -25.89
CA ASP A 46 8.05 -2.02 -24.90
C ASP A 46 7.39 -1.37 -23.66
N GLU A 47 6.06 -1.32 -23.62
CA GLU A 47 5.29 -0.71 -22.52
C GLU A 47 4.91 -1.75 -21.47
N ARG A 48 4.86 -1.32 -20.21
CA ARG A 48 4.45 -2.14 -19.07
C ARG A 48 3.44 -1.40 -18.18
N ALA A 49 2.55 -2.17 -17.58
CA ALA A 49 1.58 -1.71 -16.58
C ALA A 49 1.31 -2.83 -15.58
N VAL A 50 0.64 -2.50 -14.49
CA VAL A 50 0.15 -3.46 -13.50
C VAL A 50 -1.36 -3.36 -13.44
N LEU A 51 -2.05 -4.49 -13.66
CA LEU A 51 -3.45 -4.66 -13.30
C LEU A 51 -3.52 -5.00 -11.82
N MET A 52 -4.31 -4.25 -11.05
CA MET A 52 -4.77 -4.64 -9.73
C MET A 52 -6.22 -5.11 -9.85
N ASP A 53 -6.47 -6.34 -9.39
CA ASP A 53 -7.79 -6.93 -9.22
C ASP A 53 -8.07 -7.08 -7.71
N ALA A 54 -9.01 -6.27 -7.20
CA ALA A 54 -9.45 -6.26 -5.81
C ALA A 54 -10.98 -6.44 -5.77
N PRO A 55 -11.50 -7.67 -5.83
CA PRO A 55 -12.92 -7.91 -6.07
C PRO A 55 -13.79 -7.46 -4.88
N PRO A 56 -14.84 -6.66 -5.10
CA PRO A 56 -15.83 -6.36 -4.07
C PRO A 56 -16.60 -7.63 -3.63
N PRO A 57 -17.12 -7.69 -2.39
CA PRO A 57 -17.04 -6.68 -1.34
C PRO A 57 -15.77 -6.81 -0.47
N ASP A 58 -14.83 -7.69 -0.83
CA ASP A 58 -13.72 -8.05 0.04
C ASP A 58 -12.73 -6.89 0.21
N GLU A 59 -12.60 -6.02 -0.79
CA GLU A 59 -11.73 -4.85 -0.73
C GLU A 59 -12.29 -3.64 -1.51
N ASP A 60 -12.08 -2.43 -0.99
CA ASP A 60 -12.44 -1.15 -1.64
C ASP A 60 -11.16 -0.48 -2.16
N VAL A 61 -11.11 -0.22 -3.47
CA VAL A 61 -9.95 0.41 -4.12
C VAL A 61 -9.91 1.93 -3.98
N ARG A 62 -11.01 2.58 -3.56
CA ARG A 62 -11.10 4.04 -3.47
C ARG A 62 -10.08 4.66 -2.50
N PRO A 63 -9.81 4.09 -1.31
CA PRO A 63 -8.74 4.56 -0.43
C PRO A 63 -7.36 4.53 -1.11
N PHE A 64 -7.04 3.45 -1.83
CA PHE A 64 -5.79 3.37 -2.61
C PHE A 64 -5.71 4.49 -3.63
N VAL A 65 -6.76 4.67 -4.44
CA VAL A 65 -6.82 5.72 -5.48
C VAL A 65 -6.63 7.10 -4.88
N ALA A 66 -7.28 7.40 -3.75
CA ALA A 66 -7.19 8.69 -3.08
C ALA A 66 -5.77 8.98 -2.55
N ILE A 67 -5.13 7.98 -1.91
CA ILE A 67 -3.79 8.15 -1.34
C ILE A 67 -2.73 8.20 -2.45
N ALA A 68 -2.83 7.35 -3.47
CA ALA A 68 -1.92 7.35 -4.61
C ALA A 68 -1.92 8.72 -5.33
N ARG A 69 -3.10 9.25 -5.66
CA ARG A 69 -3.23 10.58 -6.28
C ARG A 69 -2.64 11.67 -5.40
N TYR A 70 -2.94 11.65 -4.10
CA TYR A 70 -2.38 12.61 -3.15
C TYR A 70 -0.85 12.55 -3.12
N LEU A 71 -0.26 11.35 -3.03
CA LEU A 71 1.20 11.19 -3.01
C LEU A 71 1.84 11.73 -4.29
N SER A 72 1.28 11.40 -5.46
CA SER A 72 1.76 11.92 -6.75
C SER A 72 1.61 13.44 -6.86
N GLU A 73 0.50 14.02 -6.39
CA GLU A 73 0.30 15.48 -6.32
C GLU A 73 1.31 16.19 -5.42
N GLN A 74 1.72 15.55 -4.31
CA GLN A 74 2.79 16.06 -3.45
C GLN A 74 4.19 15.81 -4.03
N GLY A 75 4.29 15.15 -5.19
CA GLY A 75 5.55 14.91 -5.89
C GLY A 75 6.30 13.65 -5.45
N PHE A 76 5.66 12.72 -4.75
CA PHE A 76 6.20 11.39 -4.45
C PHE A 76 5.90 10.40 -5.58
N SER A 77 6.62 9.28 -5.61
CA SER A 77 6.49 8.27 -6.65
C SER A 77 5.57 7.12 -6.21
N ALA A 78 4.28 7.40 -6.02
CA ALA A 78 3.27 6.33 -6.07
C ALA A 78 3.03 5.90 -7.53
N PRO A 79 2.53 4.68 -7.82
CA PRO A 79 2.22 4.28 -9.19
C PRO A 79 1.18 5.23 -9.79
N ASP A 80 1.46 5.75 -11.00
CA ASP A 80 0.46 6.53 -11.71
C ASP A 80 -0.78 5.67 -12.02
N ILE A 81 -1.96 6.25 -11.83
CA ILE A 81 -3.23 5.58 -12.12
C ILE A 81 -3.60 5.85 -13.58
N ILE A 82 -3.48 4.83 -14.41
CA ILE A 82 -3.78 4.90 -15.86
C ILE A 82 -5.30 4.82 -16.09
N ALA A 83 -5.98 3.90 -15.39
CA ALA A 83 -7.42 3.72 -15.47
C ALA A 83 -8.00 3.08 -14.21
N THR A 84 -9.31 3.26 -13.99
CA THR A 84 -10.04 2.74 -12.82
C THR A 84 -11.43 2.27 -13.21
N ASP A 85 -11.83 1.11 -12.70
CA ASP A 85 -13.23 0.72 -12.51
C ASP A 85 -13.43 0.40 -11.03
N GLU A 86 -13.76 1.44 -10.25
CA GLU A 86 -13.85 1.34 -8.78
C GLU A 86 -15.02 0.48 -8.32
N ASP A 87 -16.09 0.37 -9.11
CA ASP A 87 -17.26 -0.45 -8.79
C ASP A 87 -16.98 -1.93 -9.03
N ALA A 88 -16.15 -2.25 -10.03
CA ALA A 88 -15.62 -3.59 -10.23
C ALA A 88 -14.36 -3.87 -9.38
N GLY A 89 -13.74 -2.87 -8.75
CA GLY A 89 -12.48 -3.04 -8.02
C GLY A 89 -11.28 -3.39 -8.92
N LEU A 90 -11.19 -2.75 -10.10
CA LEU A 90 -10.10 -2.92 -11.05
C LEU A 90 -9.32 -1.62 -11.21
N LEU A 91 -7.99 -1.69 -11.11
CA LEU A 91 -7.11 -0.56 -11.41
C LEU A 91 -6.06 -0.97 -12.45
N LEU A 92 -5.72 -0.04 -13.32
CA LEU A 92 -4.58 -0.14 -14.22
C LEU A 92 -3.55 0.91 -13.80
N LEU A 93 -2.35 0.46 -13.45
CA LEU A 93 -1.33 1.26 -12.77
C LEU A 93 0.00 1.26 -13.54
N GLU A 94 0.82 2.29 -13.32
CA GLU A 94 2.22 2.30 -13.72
C GLU A 94 2.97 1.09 -13.14
N ASP A 95 3.79 0.43 -13.95
CA ASP A 95 4.75 -0.57 -13.48
C ASP A 95 6.05 0.13 -13.04
N LEU A 96 6.23 0.25 -11.73
CA LEU A 96 7.43 0.83 -11.12
C LEU A 96 8.70 -0.05 -11.28
N GLY A 97 8.57 -1.27 -11.80
CA GLY A 97 9.68 -2.20 -12.02
C GLY A 97 9.92 -3.14 -10.85
N ASP A 98 11.11 -3.76 -10.83
CA ASP A 98 11.45 -4.88 -9.94
C ASP A 98 12.58 -4.55 -8.96
N ASP A 99 13.06 -3.31 -8.95
CA ASP A 99 14.23 -2.89 -8.15
C ASP A 99 13.80 -2.51 -6.72
N THR A 100 13.04 -3.40 -6.06
CA THR A 100 12.72 -3.26 -4.62
C THR A 100 14.00 -3.06 -3.81
N TYR A 101 13.92 -2.34 -2.69
CA TYR A 101 15.09 -2.11 -1.85
C TYR A 101 15.68 -3.43 -1.35
N THR A 102 14.86 -4.43 -1.02
CA THR A 102 15.32 -5.79 -0.69
C THR A 102 16.20 -6.39 -1.79
N ARG A 103 15.79 -6.28 -3.06
CA ARG A 103 16.58 -6.78 -4.19
C ARG A 103 17.85 -5.99 -4.39
N MET A 104 17.79 -4.66 -4.28
CA MET A 104 18.97 -3.80 -4.39
C MET A 104 20.00 -4.10 -3.31
N LEU A 105 19.57 -4.28 -2.06
CA LEU A 105 20.43 -4.64 -0.93
C LEU A 105 21.05 -6.04 -1.10
N ALA A 106 20.37 -6.96 -1.77
CA ALA A 106 20.90 -8.30 -2.06
C ALA A 106 21.98 -8.32 -3.15
N THR A 107 22.09 -7.27 -3.98
CA THR A 107 23.00 -7.19 -5.14
C THR A 107 24.06 -6.08 -4.98
N ASP A 108 24.61 -5.91 -3.77
CA ASP A 108 25.62 -4.89 -3.43
C ASP A 108 25.16 -3.43 -3.56
N GLY A 109 23.85 -3.16 -3.44
CA GLY A 109 23.32 -1.80 -3.34
C GLY A 109 23.86 -1.06 -2.11
N ASP A 110 24.06 0.25 -2.23
CA ASP A 110 24.48 1.08 -1.10
C ASP A 110 23.33 1.24 -0.10
N GLU A 111 23.36 0.42 0.94
CA GLU A 111 22.36 0.42 2.02
C GLU A 111 22.18 1.80 2.64
N ALA A 112 23.28 2.49 2.94
CA ALA A 112 23.22 3.80 3.58
C ALA A 112 22.53 4.82 2.67
N ALA A 113 22.82 4.79 1.36
CA ALA A 113 22.18 5.67 0.39
C ALA A 113 20.69 5.37 0.21
N LEU A 114 20.30 4.10 0.14
CA LEU A 114 18.90 3.68 0.00
C LEU A 114 18.07 4.12 1.21
N TYR A 115 18.54 3.82 2.42
CA TYR A 115 17.85 4.22 3.64
C TYR A 115 17.85 5.73 3.85
N ALA A 116 18.93 6.44 3.49
CA ALA A 116 18.94 7.91 3.51
C ALA A 116 17.84 8.48 2.60
N LEU A 117 17.72 7.97 1.38
CA LEU A 117 16.67 8.37 0.45
C LEU A 117 15.26 8.08 1.00
N ALA A 118 15.03 6.91 1.59
CA ALA A 118 13.75 6.58 2.22
C ALA A 118 13.42 7.52 3.41
N VAL A 119 14.41 7.86 4.22
CA VAL A 119 14.25 8.83 5.30
C VAL A 119 13.95 10.24 4.76
N ASP A 120 14.60 10.66 3.67
CA ASP A 120 14.33 11.95 3.02
C ASP A 120 12.89 12.03 2.46
N VAL A 121 12.35 10.92 1.97
CA VAL A 121 10.93 10.80 1.60
C VAL A 121 10.05 11.05 2.81
N LEU A 122 10.28 10.36 3.94
CA LEU A 122 9.49 10.55 5.17
C LEU A 122 9.59 11.98 5.71
N ILE A 123 10.79 12.57 5.71
CA ILE A 123 11.00 13.97 6.11
C ILE A 123 10.18 14.91 5.23
N SER A 124 10.16 14.68 3.92
CA SER A 124 9.42 15.49 2.97
C SER A 124 7.91 15.30 3.12
N LEU A 125 7.45 14.06 3.31
CA LEU A 125 6.05 13.70 3.52
C LEU A 125 5.50 14.35 4.79
N HIS A 126 6.26 14.33 5.88
CA HIS A 126 5.88 14.93 7.14
C HIS A 126 5.87 16.47 7.11
N LYS A 127 6.44 17.10 6.07
CA LYS A 127 6.39 18.55 5.84
C LYS A 127 5.20 18.99 4.97
N CYS A 128 4.48 18.06 4.34
CA CYS A 128 3.27 18.38 3.59
C CYS A 128 2.25 19.07 4.51
N SER A 129 1.72 20.20 4.06
CA SER A 129 0.75 21.00 4.81
C SER A 129 -0.70 20.53 4.66
N THR A 130 -0.93 19.58 3.75
CA THR A 130 -2.23 19.00 3.43
C THR A 130 -2.25 17.51 3.79
N ARG A 131 -3.41 16.88 3.63
CA ARG A 131 -3.60 15.43 3.81
C ARG A 131 -4.73 14.95 2.90
N PRO A 132 -4.76 13.67 2.51
CA PRO A 132 -5.91 13.10 1.82
C PRO A 132 -7.20 13.31 2.62
N GLU A 133 -8.30 13.56 1.90
CA GLU A 133 -9.63 13.63 2.50
C GLU A 133 -10.07 12.25 3.05
N GLY A 134 -10.94 12.25 4.05
CA GLY A 134 -11.49 11.00 4.59
C GLY A 134 -10.57 10.21 5.53
N LEU A 135 -9.29 10.59 5.69
CA LEU A 135 -8.40 9.92 6.63
C LEU A 135 -8.85 10.10 8.08
N LEU A 136 -9.10 8.96 8.73
CA LEU A 136 -9.39 8.90 10.14
C LEU A 136 -8.14 9.27 10.96
N PRO A 137 -8.28 10.01 12.07
CA PRO A 137 -7.17 10.27 12.96
C PRO A 137 -6.59 8.96 13.51
N TYR A 138 -5.25 8.89 13.58
CA TYR A 138 -4.55 7.82 14.29
C TYR A 138 -4.66 8.02 15.81
N GLY A 139 -5.87 7.78 16.33
CA GLY A 139 -6.24 7.99 17.72
C GLY A 139 -6.04 6.75 18.59
N ASN A 140 -6.41 6.86 19.87
CA ASN A 140 -6.27 5.78 20.86
C ASN A 140 -6.93 4.48 20.42
N GLY A 141 -8.09 4.53 19.76
CA GLY A 141 -8.76 3.32 19.25
C GLY A 141 -7.85 2.53 18.30
N ARG A 142 -7.33 3.20 17.26
CA ARG A 142 -6.42 2.55 16.31
C ARG A 142 -5.11 2.11 16.97
N LEU A 143 -4.51 2.96 17.81
CA LEU A 143 -3.28 2.61 18.52
C LEU A 143 -3.47 1.39 19.43
N LEU A 144 -4.65 1.24 20.07
CA LEU A 144 -5.00 0.03 20.82
C LEU A 144 -5.13 -1.17 19.88
N ASP A 145 -5.84 -1.04 18.76
CA ASP A 145 -5.99 -2.13 17.78
C ASP A 145 -4.61 -2.67 17.36
N GLU A 146 -3.64 -1.78 17.06
CA GLU A 146 -2.26 -2.16 16.76
C GLU A 146 -1.57 -2.85 17.94
N ALA A 147 -1.68 -2.28 19.14
CA ALA A 147 -1.06 -2.84 20.34
C ALA A 147 -1.58 -4.26 20.63
N PHE A 148 -2.86 -4.52 20.35
CA PHE A 148 -3.47 -5.83 20.52
C PHE A 148 -3.10 -6.85 19.43
N LEU A 149 -2.42 -6.47 18.34
CA LEU A 149 -1.91 -7.45 17.37
C LEU A 149 -0.90 -8.39 18.00
N ALA A 150 0.05 -7.87 18.79
CA ALA A 150 1.08 -8.69 19.43
C ALA A 150 0.50 -9.85 20.25
N PRO A 151 -0.43 -9.64 21.20
CA PRO A 151 -1.00 -10.76 21.93
C PRO A 151 -1.90 -11.66 21.09
N VAL A 152 -2.59 -11.13 20.07
CA VAL A 152 -3.41 -11.95 19.17
C VAL A 152 -2.54 -12.89 18.32
N TRP A 153 -1.35 -12.45 17.91
CA TRP A 153 -0.50 -13.18 16.96
C TRP A 153 0.58 -14.02 17.64
N LEU A 154 1.16 -13.56 18.74
CA LEU A 154 2.27 -14.25 19.42
C LEU A 154 1.80 -15.19 20.53
N PHE A 155 0.59 -14.99 21.03
CA PHE A 155 0.01 -15.75 22.13
C PHE A 155 -1.40 -16.26 21.78
N ASP A 156 -1.65 -16.57 20.50
CA ASP A 156 -2.94 -17.06 20.01
C ASP A 156 -3.43 -18.32 20.75
N ASP A 157 -2.50 -19.19 21.16
CA ASP A 157 -2.74 -20.39 21.97
C ASP A 157 -3.06 -20.09 23.45
N ILE A 158 -2.85 -18.85 23.91
CA ILE A 158 -3.07 -18.44 25.31
C ILE A 158 -4.22 -17.43 25.34
N PRO A 159 -5.46 -17.87 25.62
CA PRO A 159 -6.60 -16.97 25.64
C PRO A 159 -6.41 -15.89 26.72
N LEU A 160 -6.36 -14.63 26.28
CA LEU A 160 -6.34 -13.49 27.17
C LEU A 160 -7.66 -13.40 27.93
N SER A 161 -7.65 -13.74 29.22
CA SER A 161 -8.79 -13.48 30.09
C SER A 161 -9.15 -11.99 30.09
N GLU A 162 -10.43 -11.66 30.26
CA GLU A 162 -10.91 -10.27 30.29
C GLU A 162 -10.15 -9.36 31.26
N PRO A 163 -9.77 -9.80 32.49
CA PRO A 163 -8.93 -8.99 33.37
C PRO A 163 -7.56 -8.64 32.78
N VAL A 164 -6.89 -9.60 32.15
CA VAL A 164 -5.56 -9.39 31.54
C VAL A 164 -5.68 -8.49 30.30
N ARG A 165 -6.71 -8.70 29.47
CA ARG A 165 -6.98 -7.85 28.30
C ARG A 165 -7.14 -6.39 28.73
N ARG A 166 -7.88 -6.14 29.81
CA ARG A 166 -8.09 -4.81 30.38
C ARG A 166 -6.79 -4.21 30.89
N GLU A 167 -6.05 -4.95 31.72
CA GLU A 167 -4.76 -4.49 32.28
C GLU A 167 -3.77 -4.11 31.16
N TYR A 168 -3.68 -4.92 30.11
CA TYR A 168 -2.85 -4.65 28.94
C TYR A 168 -3.27 -3.36 28.21
N GLY A 169 -4.58 -3.20 27.96
CA GLY A 169 -5.12 -2.01 27.32
C GLY A 169 -4.91 -0.73 28.13
N ASP A 170 -5.14 -0.80 29.44
CA ASP A 170 -4.97 0.33 30.36
C ASP A 170 -3.49 0.77 30.40
N ALA A 171 -2.54 -0.17 30.43
CA ALA A 171 -1.11 0.14 30.38
C ALA A 171 -0.71 0.91 29.10
N TRP A 172 -1.28 0.56 27.95
CA TRP A 172 -1.04 1.31 26.70
C TRP A 172 -1.71 2.69 26.70
N LEU A 173 -2.94 2.78 27.21
CA LEU A 173 -3.65 4.06 27.34
C LEU A 173 -2.91 5.06 28.22
N GLU A 174 -2.19 4.60 29.25
CA GLU A 174 -1.32 5.45 30.08
C GLU A 174 -0.12 6.01 29.30
N LEU A 175 0.37 5.30 28.28
CA LEU A 175 1.54 5.71 27.48
C LEU A 175 1.18 6.62 26.31
N PHE A 176 -0.02 6.47 25.71
CA PHE A 176 -0.42 7.24 24.52
C PHE A 176 -0.39 8.77 24.64
N PRO A 177 -0.58 9.41 25.81
CA PRO A 177 -0.33 10.84 25.94
C PRO A 177 1.06 11.30 25.46
N HIS A 178 2.09 10.45 25.60
CA HIS A 178 3.44 10.74 25.09
C HIS A 178 3.50 10.70 23.56
N VAL A 179 2.75 9.79 22.92
CA VAL A 179 2.64 9.69 21.47
C VAL A 179 1.93 10.93 20.92
N HIS A 180 0.80 11.31 21.54
CA HIS A 180 0.01 12.48 21.14
C HIS A 180 0.68 13.83 21.38
N ALA A 181 1.76 13.86 22.17
CA ALA A 181 2.57 15.05 22.37
C ALA A 181 3.49 15.36 21.16
N THR A 182 3.60 14.44 20.20
CA THR A 182 4.38 14.64 18.97
C THR A 182 3.51 15.24 17.84
N PRO A 183 4.11 15.91 16.83
CA PRO A 183 3.36 16.42 15.69
C PRO A 183 2.61 15.31 14.96
N LYS A 184 1.35 15.57 14.61
CA LYS A 184 0.56 14.65 13.78
C LYS A 184 0.98 14.78 12.33
N VAL A 185 1.35 13.66 11.74
CA VAL A 185 1.82 13.55 10.35
C VAL A 185 1.06 12.45 9.63
N LEU A 186 1.14 12.42 8.30
CA LEU A 186 0.67 11.29 7.51
C LEU A 186 1.58 10.08 7.76
N VAL A 187 0.99 8.92 8.05
CA VAL A 187 1.72 7.68 8.32
C VAL A 187 1.31 6.65 7.26
N LEU A 188 2.30 6.15 6.49
CA LEU A 188 2.08 5.14 5.45
C LEU A 188 1.89 3.72 6.00
N ARG A 189 2.16 3.53 7.30
CA ARG A 189 2.09 2.28 8.09
C ARG A 189 3.06 1.20 7.62
N ASP A 190 2.95 0.74 6.38
CA ASP A 190 3.72 -0.38 5.84
C ASP A 190 4.97 0.07 5.07
N TYR A 191 5.77 0.92 5.72
CA TYR A 191 6.94 1.55 5.11
C TYR A 191 8.22 0.74 5.38
N HIS A 192 8.49 -0.28 4.55
CA HIS A 192 9.67 -1.14 4.64
C HIS A 192 10.25 -1.49 3.27
N VAL A 193 11.42 -2.11 3.26
CA VAL A 193 12.25 -2.36 2.07
C VAL A 193 11.59 -3.15 0.92
N ASP A 194 10.54 -3.93 1.19
CA ASP A 194 9.82 -4.65 0.12
C ASP A 194 8.79 -3.75 -0.57
N ASN A 195 8.28 -2.74 0.12
CA ASN A 195 7.31 -1.76 -0.39
C ASN A 195 7.98 -0.50 -0.96
N LEU A 196 9.32 -0.47 -1.03
CA LEU A 196 10.10 0.62 -1.61
C LEU A 196 10.82 0.14 -2.86
N ILE A 197 10.70 0.89 -3.96
CA ILE A 197 11.37 0.61 -5.23
C ILE A 197 12.38 1.70 -5.55
N TRP A 198 13.59 1.31 -5.96
CA TRP A 198 14.54 2.24 -6.55
C TRP A 198 14.17 2.53 -8.01
N LEU A 199 13.91 3.80 -8.33
CA LEU A 199 13.49 4.24 -9.66
C LEU A 199 14.65 4.90 -10.40
N ALA A 200 15.39 4.11 -11.17
CA ALA A 200 16.48 4.59 -11.99
C ALA A 200 16.01 5.71 -12.94
N GLY A 201 16.71 6.84 -12.92
CA GLY A 201 16.40 8.00 -13.78
C GLY A 201 15.45 9.03 -13.16
N ARG A 202 14.88 8.77 -11.98
CA ARG A 202 14.26 9.80 -11.14
C ARG A 202 15.30 10.37 -10.16
N ASN A 203 15.11 11.61 -9.72
CA ASN A 203 16.04 12.32 -8.83
C ASN A 203 15.38 12.63 -7.48
N GLU A 204 16.22 12.87 -6.45
CA GLU A 204 15.77 13.22 -5.10
C GLU A 204 14.76 12.18 -4.56
N THR A 205 13.76 12.62 -3.79
CA THR A 205 12.72 11.74 -3.22
C THR A 205 11.93 10.97 -4.29
N LYS A 206 11.88 11.45 -5.54
CA LYS A 206 11.21 10.72 -6.64
C LYS A 206 11.94 9.44 -7.04
N ALA A 207 13.22 9.28 -6.70
CA ALA A 207 13.96 8.04 -6.91
C ALA A 207 13.46 6.88 -6.02
N CYS A 208 12.60 7.16 -5.04
CA CYS A 208 11.99 6.17 -4.17
C CYS A 208 10.52 5.98 -4.56
N GLY A 209 10.23 4.89 -5.26
CA GLY A 209 8.89 4.39 -5.54
C GLY A 209 8.24 3.84 -4.28
N LEU A 210 6.94 4.11 -4.11
CA LEU A 210 6.15 3.74 -2.94
C LEU A 210 5.07 2.73 -3.34
N LEU A 211 5.03 1.58 -2.67
CA LEU A 211 3.97 0.60 -2.75
C LEU A 211 3.26 0.46 -1.39
N ASP A 212 2.13 -0.24 -1.39
CA ASP A 212 1.32 -0.63 -0.22
C ASP A 212 1.20 0.47 0.87
N PHE A 213 0.59 1.59 0.49
CA PHE A 213 0.45 2.79 1.32
C PHE A 213 -0.99 3.05 1.81
N GLN A 214 -1.91 2.13 1.51
CA GLN A 214 -3.36 2.27 1.75
C GLN A 214 -3.84 1.84 3.14
#